data_AF-A0A1T5BUJ9-F1
#
_entry.id   AF-A0A1T5BUJ9-F1
#
_cell.length_a   1.000
_cell.length_b   1.000
_cell.length_c   1.000
_cell.angle_alpha   90.00
_cell.angle_beta   90.00
_cell.angle_gamma   90.00
#
_symmetry.space_group_name_H-M   'P 1'
#
loop_
_entity.id
_entity.type
_entity.pdbx_description
1 polymer ?
#
loop_
_entity_poly.entity_id
_entity_poly.type
_entity_poly.pdbx_seq_one_letter_code
_entity_poly.pdbx_strand_id
1 'polypeptide(L)'
;MNPETKLALSLASIGAVVGIGKLLASTEKITVRIVAARAIISGALGLCAAAASLMFPNISTNATIGVACVLSSLGSSAVESVFQKWLSK
;
A
#
# COMPACT_ATOMS: atom_id res chain seq x y z
N MET A 1 -9.93 15.24 24.72
CA MET A 1 -8.94 14.43 23.97
C MET A 1 -8.79 15.08 22.60
N ASN A 2 -7.59 15.55 22.27
CA ASN A 2 -7.39 16.41 21.10
C ASN A 2 -7.62 15.61 19.80
N PRO A 3 -8.23 16.22 18.76
CA PRO A 3 -8.48 15.53 17.49
C PRO A 3 -7.17 14.99 16.87
N GLU A 4 -6.06 15.68 17.12
CA GLU A 4 -4.72 15.35 16.65
C GLU A 4 -4.20 14.03 17.23
N THR A 5 -4.44 13.77 18.52
CA THR A 5 -4.03 12.52 19.16
C THR A 5 -4.85 11.33 18.66
N LYS A 6 -6.13 11.54 18.35
CA LYS A 6 -7.01 10.48 17.81
C LYS A 6 -6.61 10.07 16.38
N LEU A 7 -6.18 11.04 15.56
CA LEU A 7 -5.63 10.78 14.24
C LEU A 7 -4.28 10.07 14.33
N ALA A 8 -3.35 10.57 15.15
CA ALA A 8 -2.05 9.95 15.35
C ALA A 8 -2.19 8.49 15.83
N LEU A 9 -3.10 8.23 16.77
CA LEU A 9 -3.36 6.88 17.28
C LEU A 9 -4.00 5.95 16.23
N SER A 10 -4.90 6.48 15.40
CA SER A 10 -5.52 5.72 14.31
C SER A 10 -4.50 5.39 13.22
N LEU A 11 -3.66 6.35 12.82
CA LEU A 11 -2.58 6.09 11.86
C LEU A 11 -1.56 5.09 12.40
N ALA A 12 -1.18 5.21 13.68
CA ALA A 12 -0.26 4.29 14.33
C ALA A 12 -0.83 2.86 14.39
N SER A 13 -2.10 2.71 14.73
CA SER A 13 -2.75 1.39 14.79
C SER A 13 -2.91 0.75 13.40
N ILE A 14 -3.32 1.51 12.39
CA ILE A 14 -3.40 1.01 11.01
C ILE A 14 -2.01 0.63 10.49
N GLY A 15 -1.00 1.47 10.73
CA GLY A 15 0.39 1.17 10.36
C GLY A 15 0.91 -0.08 11.04
N ALA A 16 0.61 -0.29 12.33
CA ALA A 16 0.98 -1.49 13.06
C ALA A 16 0.32 -2.74 12.48
N VAL A 17 -0.99 -2.71 12.21
CA VAL A 17 -1.73 -3.84 11.63
C VAL A 17 -1.19 -4.20 10.24
N VAL A 18 -0.94 -3.20 9.38
CA VAL A 18 -0.36 -3.41 8.06
C VAL A 18 1.07 -3.95 8.15
N GLY A 19 1.87 -3.43 9.08
CA GLY A 19 3.23 -3.91 9.34
C GLY A 19 3.24 -5.38 9.76
N ILE A 20 2.36 -5.77 10.68
CA ILE A 20 2.19 -7.16 11.12
C ILE A 20 1.73 -8.04 9.94
N GLY A 21 0.76 -7.59 9.15
CA GLY A 21 0.29 -8.32 7.97
C GLY A 21 1.40 -8.54 6.93
N LYS A 22 2.25 -7.53 6.69
CA LYS A 22 3.42 -7.65 5.82
C LYS A 22 4.46 -8.63 6.37
N LEU A 23 4.72 -8.61 7.68
CA LEU A 23 5.64 -9.55 8.33
C LEU A 23 5.14 -10.99 8.23
N LEU A 24 3.83 -11.20 8.37
CA LEU A 24 3.21 -12.52 8.27
C LEU A 24 3.19 -13.05 6.82
N ALA A 25 3.07 -12.16 5.84
CA ALA A 25 3.06 -12.51 4.42
C ALA A 25 4.47 -12.64 3.80
N SER A 26 5.51 -12.07 4.40
CA SER A 26 6.84 -11.96 3.82
C SER A 26 7.81 -12.99 4.40
N THR A 27 8.18 -14.01 3.62
CA THR A 27 9.22 -15.03 3.93
C THR A 27 10.65 -14.59 3.52
N GLU A 28 10.80 -13.38 2.99
CA GLU A 28 12.09 -12.85 2.55
C GLU A 28 12.86 -12.10 3.65
N LYS A 29 14.20 -12.06 3.52
CA LYS A 29 15.05 -11.16 4.32
C LYS A 29 14.69 -9.72 4.02
N ILE A 30 13.81 -9.15 4.84
CA ILE A 30 13.39 -7.76 4.75
C ILE A 30 14.62 -6.87 4.96
N THR A 31 15.18 -6.40 3.85
CA THR A 31 16.26 -5.40 3.85
C THR A 31 15.61 -4.02 3.85
N VAL A 32 16.16 -3.06 4.61
CA VAL A 32 15.63 -1.69 4.75
C VAL A 32 15.38 -1.02 3.39
N ARG A 33 16.20 -1.34 2.38
CA ARG A 33 16.05 -0.88 0.99
C ARG A 33 14.74 -1.31 0.34
N ILE A 34 14.29 -2.55 0.58
CA ILE A 34 13.05 -3.11 0.00
C ILE A 34 11.82 -2.48 0.65
N VAL A 35 11.87 -2.27 1.97
CA VAL A 35 10.79 -1.60 2.70
C VAL A 35 10.58 -0.18 2.18
N ALA A 36 11.66 0.58 2.01
CA ALA A 36 11.60 1.93 1.46
C ALA A 36 11.05 1.96 0.03
N ALA A 37 11.51 1.05 -0.84
CA ALA A 37 11.01 0.93 -2.21
C ALA A 37 9.51 0.59 -2.24
N ARG A 38 9.05 -0.38 -1.44
CA ARG A 38 7.63 -0.75 -1.38
C ARG A 38 6.78 0.37 -0.79
N ALA A 39 7.28 1.13 0.18
CA ALA A 39 6.57 2.26 0.76
C ALA A 39 6.35 3.37 -0.30
N ILE A 40 7.39 3.71 -1.07
CA ILE A 40 7.29 4.72 -2.15
C ILE A 40 6.30 4.27 -3.22
N ILE A 41 6.40 3.02 -3.67
CA ILE A 41 5.55 2.48 -4.74
C ILE A 41 4.09 2.38 -4.30
N SER A 42 3.85 1.96 -3.05
CA SER A 42 2.49 1.90 -2.48
C SER A 42 1.90 3.30 -2.31
N GLY A 43 2.72 4.29 -1.93
CA GLY A 43 2.31 5.70 -1.86
C GLY A 43 1.96 6.27 -3.23
N ALA A 44 2.78 6.00 -4.25
CA ALA A 44 2.51 6.39 -5.64
C ALA A 44 1.22 5.74 -6.17
N LEU A 45 1.01 4.44 -5.93
CA LEU A 45 -0.23 3.74 -6.29
C LEU A 45 -1.45 4.32 -5.56
N GLY A 46 -1.32 4.67 -4.28
CA GLY A 46 -2.38 5.34 -3.51
C GLY A 46 -2.75 6.70 -4.09
N LEU A 47 -1.76 7.48 -4.54
CA LEU A 47 -1.99 8.74 -5.24
C LEU A 47 -2.67 8.54 -6.60
N CYS A 48 -2.28 7.52 -7.37
CA CYS A 48 -2.96 7.16 -8.61
C CYS A 48 -4.42 6.75 -8.38
N ALA A 49 -4.70 6.00 -7.30
CA ALA A 49 -6.05 5.63 -6.92
C ALA A 49 -6.89 6.85 -6.51
N ALA A 50 -6.31 7.78 -5.74
CA ALA A 50 -6.96 9.03 -5.40
C ALA A 50 -7.29 9.86 -6.65
N ALA A 51 -6.33 9.99 -7.58
CA ALA A 51 -6.54 10.69 -8.85
C ALA A 51 -7.60 10.01 -9.74
N ALA A 52 -7.63 8.67 -9.78
CA ALA A 52 -8.66 7.92 -10.50
C ALA A 52 -10.07 8.17 -9.94
N SER A 53 -10.19 8.34 -8.62
CA SER A 53 -11.46 8.69 -7.98
C SER A 53 -11.98 10.08 -8.39
N LEU A 54 -11.09 11.01 -8.80
CA LEU A 54 -11.52 12.31 -9.33
C LEU A 54 -11.99 12.23 -10.79
N MET A 55 -11.48 11.29 -11.59
CA MET A 55 -11.86 11.15 -13.00
C MET A 55 -13.18 10.41 -13.22
N PHE A 56 -13.62 9.57 -12.27
CA PHE A 56 -14.84 8.76 -12.38
C PHE A 56 -15.85 9.05 -11.24
N PRO A 57 -16.55 10.20 -11.26
CA PRO A 57 -17.53 10.55 -10.23
C PRO A 57 -18.88 9.81 -10.35
N ASN A 58 -19.08 8.99 -11.38
CA ASN A 58 -20.40 8.40 -11.71
C ASN A 58 -20.52 6.90 -11.40
N ILE A 59 -19.47 6.27 -10.86
CA ILE A 59 -19.47 4.85 -10.47
C ILE A 59 -19.57 4.80 -8.94
N SER A 60 -20.36 3.85 -8.40
CA SER A 60 -20.49 3.65 -6.95
C SER A 60 -19.11 3.67 -6.30
N THR A 61 -18.88 4.62 -5.37
CA THR A 61 -17.59 4.87 -4.71
C THR A 61 -16.95 3.57 -4.19
N ASN A 62 -17.78 2.65 -3.72
CA ASN A 62 -17.39 1.33 -3.22
C ASN A 62 -16.76 0.43 -4.31
N ALA A 63 -17.26 0.47 -5.55
CA ALA A 63 -16.73 -0.32 -6.66
C ALA A 63 -15.37 0.22 -7.14
N THR A 64 -15.23 1.55 -7.23
CA THR A 64 -13.96 2.20 -7.59
C THR A 64 -12.86 1.91 -6.54
N ILE A 65 -13.21 1.96 -5.25
CA ILE A 65 -12.30 1.58 -4.16
C ILE A 65 -11.92 0.10 -4.27
N GLY A 66 -12.88 -0.79 -4.55
CA GLY A 66 -12.62 -2.22 -4.73
C GLY A 66 -11.62 -2.48 -5.86
N VAL A 67 -11.82 -1.88 -7.03
CA VAL A 67 -10.90 -2.01 -8.18
C VAL A 67 -9.54 -1.40 -7.87
N ALA A 68 -9.49 -0.23 -7.24
CA ALA A 68 -8.24 0.41 -6.84
C ALA A 68 -7.45 -0.44 -5.84
N CYS A 69 -8.11 -1.07 -4.87
CA CYS A 69 -7.47 -1.98 -3.91
C CYS A 69 -6.89 -3.21 -4.60
N VAL A 70 -7.65 -3.82 -5.53
CA VAL A 70 -7.17 -4.98 -6.30
C VAL A 70 -5.97 -4.59 -7.16
N LEU A 71 -6.03 -3.46 -7.87
CA LEU A 71 -4.92 -2.97 -8.70
C LEU A 71 -3.68 -2.61 -7.86
N SER A 72 -3.87 -1.98 -6.70
CA SER A 72 -2.78 -1.63 -5.79
C SER A 72 -2.11 -2.88 -5.21
N SER A 73 -2.88 -3.89 -4.82
CA SER A 73 -2.36 -5.16 -4.31
C SER A 73 -1.59 -5.93 -5.40
N LEU A 74 -2.13 -5.97 -6.62
CA LEU A 74 -1.46 -6.57 -7.80
C LEU A 74 -0.17 -5.83 -8.16
N GLY A 75 -0.19 -4.49 -8.18
CA GLY A 75 0.99 -3.66 -8.44
C GLY A 75 2.10 -3.88 -7.42
N SER A 76 1.75 -3.94 -6.12
CA SER A 76 2.72 -4.22 -5.05
C SER A 76 3.34 -5.63 -5.15
N SER A 77 2.59 -6.60 -5.68
CA SER A 77 3.04 -7.99 -5.89
C SER A 77 3.90 -8.14 -7.16
N ALA A 78 3.53 -7.48 -8.25
CA ALA A 78 4.29 -7.48 -9.51
C ALA A 78 5.66 -6.81 -9.32
N VAL A 79 5.68 -5.67 -8.62
CA VAL A 79 6.92 -4.98 -8.28
C VAL A 79 7.82 -5.84 -7.39
N GLU A 80 7.26 -6.54 -6.39
CA GLU A 80 8.04 -7.45 -5.55
C GLU A 80 8.65 -8.60 -6.37
N SER A 81 7.88 -9.17 -7.31
CA SER A 81 8.36 -10.23 -8.21
C SER A 81 9.49 -9.75 -9.14
N VAL A 82 9.41 -8.52 -9.65
CA VAL A 82 10.46 -7.93 -10.50
C VAL A 82 11.70 -7.60 -9.68
N PHE A 83 11.52 -7.09 -8.46
CA PHE A 83 12.62 -6.74 -7.57
C PHE A 83 13.39 -7.97 -7.09
N GLN A 84 12.67 -9.05 -6.72
CA GLN A 84 13.23 -10.36 -6.42
C GLN A 84 14.07 -10.92 -7.57
N LYS A 85 13.57 -10.83 -8.81
CA LYS A 85 14.30 -11.25 -10.02
C LYS A 85 15.56 -10.43 -10.27
N TRP A 86 15.56 -9.15 -9.94
CA TRP A 86 16.72 -8.27 -10.07
C TRP A 86 17.80 -8.55 -9.03
N LEU A 87 17.43 -9.04 -7.85
CA LEU A 87 18.35 -9.33 -6.75
C LEU A 87 18.94 -10.76 -6.84
N SER A 88 18.26 -11.67 -7.53
CA SER A 88 18.73 -13.05 -7.79
C SER A 88 19.61 -13.17 -9.06
N LYS A 89 20.00 -12.05 -9.68
CA LYS A 89 20.92 -11.99 -10.83
C LYS A 89 22.17 -11.24 -10.44
#